data_AF-T0JCB0-F1
#
_entry.id   AF-T0JCB0-F1
#
_cell.length_a   1.000
_cell.length_b   1.000
_cell.length_c   1.000
_cell.angle_alpha   90.00
_cell.angle_beta   90.00
_cell.angle_gamma   90.00
#
_symmetry.space_group_name_H-M   'P 1'
#
loop_
_entity.id
_entity.type
_entity.pdbx_description
1 polymer ?
#
loop_
_entity_poly.entity_id
_entity_poly.type
_entity_poly.pdbx_seq_one_letter_code
_entity_poly.pdbx_strand_id
1 'polypeptide(L)' 'MPSRQREVAGKGAGPPPEKRGEPSMDSSHVSALQLKHAGIERQIHDELSRPIPDAAMIQALKKRKLKIKEEISRH' A
#
# COMPACT_ATOMS: atom_id res chain seq x y z
N MET A 1 34.99 9.88 -49.31
CA MET A 1 34.50 8.69 -50.03
C MET A 1 35.57 7.61 -49.85
N PRO A 2 35.31 6.43 -49.25
CA PRO A 2 34.17 5.50 -49.40
C PRO A 2 33.34 5.32 -48.11
N SER A 3 32.00 5.24 -48.14
CA SER A 3 31.10 4.13 -48.52
C SER A 3 30.91 3.06 -47.42
N ARG A 4 29.86 3.28 -46.63
CA ARG A 4 28.75 2.38 -46.22
C ARG A 4 29.00 0.86 -46.20
N GLN A 5 28.76 0.24 -45.04
CA GLN A 5 27.91 -0.94 -44.71
C GLN A 5 28.46 -1.51 -43.39
N ARG A 6 27.70 -1.68 -42.30
CA ARG A 6 26.75 -2.78 -42.14
C ARG A 6 25.86 -2.57 -40.91
N GLU A 7 24.57 -2.73 -41.14
CA GLU A 7 23.55 -3.05 -40.14
C GLU A 7 23.95 -4.27 -39.30
N VAL A 8 23.72 -4.21 -37.99
CA VAL A 8 23.27 -5.36 -37.21
C VAL A 8 22.15 -4.91 -36.28
N ALA A 9 20.92 -5.19 -36.70
CA ALA A 9 19.79 -5.32 -35.78
C ALA A 9 20.10 -6.45 -34.80
N GLY A 10 20.06 -6.14 -33.50
CA GLY A 10 20.40 -7.06 -32.43
C GLY A 10 19.58 -6.78 -31.17
N LYS A 11 18.26 -6.85 -31.34
CA LYS A 11 17.25 -7.19 -30.34
C LYS A 11 17.85 -7.80 -29.05
N GLY A 12 17.79 -7.07 -27.94
CA GLY A 12 18.32 -7.57 -26.66
C GLY A 12 17.76 -6.79 -25.48
N ALA A 13 16.64 -7.29 -24.96
CA ALA A 13 16.09 -7.05 -23.63
C ALA A 13 15.81 -5.58 -23.24
N GLY A 14 14.52 -5.21 -23.31
CA GLY A 14 14.00 -4.17 -22.42
C GLY A 14 14.30 -4.51 -20.96
N PRO A 15 14.24 -3.52 -20.05
CA PRO A 15 14.50 -3.74 -18.64
C PRO A 15 13.64 -4.92 -18.16
N PRO A 16 14.20 -5.89 -17.42
CA PRO A 16 13.40 -6.97 -16.87
C PRO A 16 12.29 -6.34 -16.02
N PRO A 17 11.00 -6.58 -16.34
CA PRO A 17 9.97 -6.32 -15.35
C PRO A 17 10.17 -7.35 -14.24
N GLU A 18 9.80 -6.97 -13.03
CA GLU A 18 9.46 -7.92 -11.98
C GLU A 18 10.62 -8.47 -11.16
N LYS A 19 11.32 -7.57 -10.46
CA LYS A 19 11.58 -7.84 -9.04
C LYS A 19 10.27 -7.58 -8.29
N ARG A 20 9.28 -8.48 -8.44
CA ARG A 20 8.34 -8.73 -7.33
C ARG A 20 9.24 -9.27 -6.24
N GLY A 21 9.76 -8.38 -5.41
CA GLY A 21 10.32 -8.77 -4.13
C GLY A 21 9.23 -9.61 -3.49
N GLU A 22 9.54 -10.87 -3.21
CA GLU A 22 8.74 -11.66 -2.29
C GLU A 22 8.46 -10.74 -1.10
N PRO A 23 7.19 -10.46 -0.76
CA PRO A 23 6.92 -9.62 0.39
C PRO A 23 7.53 -10.38 1.56
N SER A 24 8.67 -9.89 2.05
CA SER A 24 9.25 -10.32 3.31
C SER A 24 8.10 -10.40 4.30
N MET A 25 8.04 -11.45 5.12
CA MET A 25 6.89 -11.69 6.01
C MET A 25 6.51 -10.45 6.85
N ASP A 26 7.51 -9.60 7.13
CA ASP A 26 7.36 -8.29 7.74
C ASP A 26 6.53 -7.30 6.90
N SER A 27 6.80 -7.19 5.59
CA SER A 27 5.99 -6.41 4.64
C SER A 27 4.54 -6.91 4.54
N SER A 28 4.32 -8.23 4.61
CA SER A 28 2.97 -8.80 4.63
C SER A 28 2.21 -8.47 5.92
N HIS A 29 2.89 -8.49 7.06
CA HIS A 29 2.29 -8.13 8.35
C HIS A 29 1.90 -6.64 8.39
N VAL A 30 2.80 -5.76 7.99
CA VAL A 30 2.54 -4.31 7.89
C VAL A 30 1.42 -4.02 6.89
N SER A 31 1.39 -4.69 5.73
CA SER A 31 0.30 -4.54 4.75
C SER A 31 -1.06 -4.94 5.32
N ALA A 32 -1.12 -6.03 6.11
CA ALA A 32 -2.35 -6.44 6.77
C ALA A 32 -2.81 -5.43 7.83
N LEU A 33 -1.88 -4.85 8.59
CA LEU A 33 -2.17 -3.77 9.56
C LEU A 33 -2.65 -2.50 8.84
N GLN A 34 -2.03 -2.12 7.73
CA GLN A 34 -2.44 -0.98 6.90
C GLN A 34 -3.85 -1.16 6.34
N LEU A 35 -4.19 -2.36 5.86
CA LEU A 35 -5.53 -2.68 5.38
C LEU A 35 -6.57 -2.54 6.50
N LYS A 36 -6.27 -3.06 7.70
CA LYS A 36 -7.14 -2.89 8.89
C LYS A 36 -7.29 -1.41 9.26
N HIS A 37 -6.20 -0.65 9.24
CA HIS A 37 -6.22 0.79 9.52
C HIS A 37 -7.13 1.54 8.53
N ALA A 38 -6.97 1.29 7.23
CA ALA A 38 -7.80 1.89 6.18
C ALA A 38 -9.30 1.54 6.35
N GLY A 39 -9.60 0.30 6.74
CA GLY A 39 -10.97 -0.12 7.05
C GLY A 39 -11.59 0.66 8.20
N ILE A 40 -10.85 0.88 9.29
CA ILE A 40 -11.32 1.64 10.46
C ILE A 40 -11.51 3.12 10.11
N GLU A 41 -10.61 3.71 9.34
CA GLU A 41 -10.74 5.10 8.87
C GLU A 41 -12.01 5.29 8.05
N ARG A 42 -12.31 4.34 7.16
CA ARG A 42 -13.54 4.36 6.38
C ARG A 42 -14.77 4.26 7.27
N GLN A 43 -14.77 3.36 8.25
CA GLN A 43 -15.88 3.25 9.21
C GLN A 43 -16.09 4.53 10.02
N ILE A 44 -15.01 5.21 10.43
CA ILE A 44 -15.10 6.49 11.13
C ILE A 44 -15.70 7.56 10.22
N HIS A 45 -15.25 7.63 8.96
CA HIS A 45 -15.76 8.60 8.00
C HIS A 45 -17.24 8.35 7.69
N ASP A 46 -17.62 7.10 7.43
CA ASP A 46 -19.00 6.71 7.18
C ASP A 46 -19.89 7.07 8.38
N GLU A 47 -19.44 6.84 9.61
CA GLU A 47 -20.21 7.18 10.81
C GLU A 47 -20.31 8.71 11.01
N LEU A 48 -19.24 9.46 10.78
CA LEU A 48 -19.26 10.93 10.84
C LEU A 48 -20.11 11.57 9.74
N SER A 49 -20.28 10.89 8.60
CA SER A 49 -21.15 11.35 7.51
C SER A 49 -22.64 11.20 7.82
N ARG A 50 -22.99 10.43 8.85
CA ARG A 50 -24.39 10.24 9.25
C ARG A 50 -24.94 11.51 9.91
N PRO A 51 -26.23 11.82 9.70
CA PRO A 51 -26.87 12.98 10.32
C PRO A 51 -26.92 12.90 11.85
N ILE A 52 -26.86 11.69 12.42
CA ILE A 52 -26.74 11.45 13.87
C ILE A 52 -25.57 10.46 14.07
N PRO A 53 -24.36 10.97 14.29
CA PRO A 53 -23.18 10.11 14.45
C PRO A 53 -23.17 9.44 15.83
N ASP A 54 -22.86 8.14 15.88
CA ASP A 54 -22.58 7.45 17.15
C ASP A 54 -21.19 7.82 17.68
N ALA A 55 -21.16 8.78 18.60
CA ALA A 55 -19.94 9.24 19.23
C ALA A 55 -19.20 8.13 19.99
N ALA A 56 -19.90 7.19 20.64
CA ALA A 56 -19.26 6.10 21.38
C ALA A 56 -18.56 5.14 20.42
N MET A 57 -19.22 4.80 19.31
CA MET A 57 -18.63 3.98 18.26
C MET A 57 -17.44 4.67 17.61
N ILE A 58 -17.54 5.95 17.27
CA ILE A 58 -16.42 6.74 16.71
C ILE A 58 -15.23 6.75 17.67
N GLN A 59 -15.45 6.94 18.96
CA GLN A 59 -14.37 6.92 19.97
C GLN A 59 -13.72 5.54 20.06
N ALA A 60 -14.51 4.46 20.02
CA ALA A 60 -13.98 3.10 20.01
C ALA A 60 -13.15 2.81 18.75
N LEU A 61 -13.63 3.25 17.58
CA LEU A 61 -12.92 3.12 16.30
C LEU A 61 -11.61 3.92 16.30
N LYS A 62 -11.61 5.16 16.79
CA LYS A 62 -10.40 6.00 16.93
C LYS A 62 -9.35 5.35 17.85
N LYS A 63 -9.77 4.75 18.96
CA LYS A 63 -8.86 4.00 19.85
C LYS A 63 -8.25 2.79 19.14
N ARG A 64 -9.04 2.04 18.36
CA ARG A 64 -8.53 0.90 17.57
C ARG A 64 -7.55 1.35 16.48
N LYS A 65 -7.87 2.44 15.77
CA LYS A 65 -6.99 3.08 14.79
C LYS A 65 -5.64 3.43 15.42
N LEU A 66 -5.65 4.05 16.60
CA LEU A 66 -4.41 4.43 17.30
C LEU A 66 -3.55 3.20 17.59
N LYS A 67 -4.12 2.13 18.16
CA LYS A 67 -3.39 0.88 18.44
C LYS A 67 -2.73 0.28 17.20
N ILE A 68 -3.45 0.22 16.09
CA ILE A 68 -2.91 -0.32 14.83
C ILE A 68 -1.82 0.59 14.27
N LYS A 69 -1.96 1.91 14.39
CA LYS A 69 -0.92 2.86 13.96
C LYS A 69 0.37 2.65 14.76
N GLU A 70 0.27 2.41 16.07
CA GLU A 70 1.43 2.10 16.92
C GLU A 70 2.06 0.75 16.54
N GLU A 71 1.25 -0.28 16.23
CA GLU A 71 1.77 -1.55 15.72
C GLU A 71 2.51 -1.37 14.38
N ILE A 72 1.95 -0.61 13.44
CA ILE A 72 2.61 -0.30 12.16
C ILE A 72 3.93 0.44 12.39
N SER A 73 3.96 1.38 13.33
CA SER A 73 5.16 2.18 13.60
C SER A 73 6.29 1.40 14.29
N ARG A 74 5.95 0.23 14.87
CA ARG A 74 6.88 -0.64 15.59
C ARG A 74 7.60 -1.63 14.67
N HIS A 75 7.11 -1.82 13.45
CA HIS A 75 7.73 -2.62 12.39
C HIS A 75 8.46 -1.68 11.42
#